data_AF-A0A818WTS0-F1
#
_entry.id   AF-A0A818WTS0-F1
#
_cell.length_a   1.000
_cell.length_b   1.000
_cell.length_c   1.000
_cell.angle_alpha   90.00
_cell.angle_beta   90.00
_cell.angle_gamma   90.00
#
_symmetry.space_group_name_H-M   'P 1'
#
loop_
_entity.id
_entity.type
_entity.pdbx_description
1 polymer ?
#
loop_
_entity_poly.entity_id
_entity_poly.type
_entity_poly.pdbx_seq_one_letter_code
_entity_poly.pdbx_strand_id
1 'polypeptide(L)'
;MILVGISILWISVIRTAQGARLFDYIQAISSFLAPPVAACYLLGILWKRINEEGAFLGLICGLFIGIIRFIWEYSYSAMPCQLEHLDKRPSVVRFHFLYFSVLLSIISGIVTIMVSLLTKPIPEKYVSYN
;
A
#
# COMPACT_ATOMS: atom_id res chain seq x y z
N MET A 1 1.32 -17.17 -19.12
CA MET A 1 2.77 -17.26 -18.83
C MET A 1 3.24 -16.23 -17.81
N ILE A 2 2.79 -14.97 -17.88
CA ILE A 2 3.18 -13.90 -16.93
C ILE A 2 2.84 -14.27 -15.47
N LEU A 3 1.60 -14.72 -15.20
CA LEU A 3 1.20 -15.17 -13.85
C LEU A 3 2.08 -16.31 -13.31
N VAL A 4 2.45 -17.26 -14.17
CA VAL A 4 3.27 -18.41 -13.78
C VAL A 4 4.69 -17.97 -13.43
N GLY A 5 5.26 -17.04 -14.20
CA GLY A 5 6.56 -16.44 -13.88
C GLY A 5 6.56 -15.70 -12.55
N ILE A 6 5.49 -14.94 -12.26
CA ILE A 6 5.31 -14.24 -10.98
C ILE A 6 5.24 -15.25 -9.82
N SER A 7 4.49 -16.35 -9.97
CA SER A 7 4.37 -17.40 -8.95
C SER A 7 5.71 -18.09 -8.66
N ILE A 8 6.53 -18.33 -9.68
CA ILE A 8 7.87 -18.93 -9.49
C ILE A 8 8.80 -17.94 -8.78
N LEU A 9 8.75 -16.65 -9.14
CA LEU A 9 9.52 -15.61 -8.48
C LEU A 9 9.15 -15.49 -6.99
N TRP A 10 7.86 -15.63 -6.66
CA TRP A 10 7.32 -15.57 -5.31
C TRP A 10 7.92 -16.63 -4.37
N ILE A 11 8.21 -17.83 -4.89
CA ILE A 11 8.86 -18.90 -4.12
C ILE A 11 10.29 -18.50 -3.72
N SER A 12 11.03 -17.84 -4.62
CA SER A 12 12.39 -17.37 -4.34
C SER A 12 12.43 -16.30 -3.24
N VAL A 13 11.44 -15.39 -3.28
CA VAL A 13 11.28 -14.33 -2.27
C VAL A 13 11.04 -14.93 -0.88
N ILE A 14 10.12 -15.88 -0.77
CA ILE A 14 9.82 -16.57 0.50
C ILE A 14 11.05 -17.30 1.04
N ARG A 15 11.82 -17.97 0.18
CA ARG A 15 13.03 -18.72 0.59
C ARG A 15 14.15 -17.82 1.11
N THR A 16 14.24 -16.59 0.60
CA THR A 16 15.22 -15.59 1.03
C THR A 16 14.89 -15.02 2.41
N ALA A 17 13.60 -15.04 2.80
CA ALA A 17 13.12 -14.69 4.13
C ALA A 17 13.09 -15.93 5.06
N GLN A 18 14.23 -16.35 5.59
CA GLN A 18 14.31 -17.48 6.53
C GLN A 18 13.52 -17.19 7.83
N GLY A 19 12.54 -18.07 8.16
CA GLY A 19 11.93 -18.28 9.48
C GLY A 19 11.45 -17.04 10.24
N ALA A 20 12.33 -16.45 11.05
CA ALA A 20 12.02 -15.31 11.91
C ALA A 20 11.72 -14.01 11.12
N ARG A 21 12.36 -13.82 9.95
CA ARG A 21 12.12 -12.64 9.08
C ARG A 21 10.91 -12.81 8.17
N LEU A 22 10.33 -14.02 8.08
CA LEU A 22 9.15 -14.29 7.26
C LEU A 22 7.89 -13.67 7.90
N PHE A 23 7.79 -13.74 9.23
CA PHE A 23 6.69 -13.10 9.95
C PHE A 23 6.77 -11.58 9.82
N ASP A 24 7.96 -10.99 9.97
CA ASP A 24 8.20 -9.56 9.73
C ASP A 24 7.87 -9.16 8.28
N TYR A 25 8.17 -10.01 7.31
CA TYR A 25 7.84 -9.79 5.91
C TYR A 25 6.33 -9.78 5.65
N ILE A 26 5.59 -10.76 6.18
CA ILE A 26 4.13 -10.81 6.07
C ILE A 26 3.51 -9.60 6.78
N GLN A 27 3.99 -9.30 7.99
CA GLN A 27 3.52 -8.16 8.77
C GLN A 27 3.82 -6.83 8.08
N ALA A 28 4.96 -6.69 7.39
CA ALA A 28 5.29 -5.53 6.59
C ALA A 28 4.30 -5.38 5.42
N ILE A 29 4.08 -6.44 4.63
CA ILE A 29 3.11 -6.42 3.53
C ILE A 29 1.72 -6.04 4.03
N SER A 30 1.23 -6.71 5.07
CA SER A 30 -0.07 -6.40 5.68
C SER A 30 -0.13 -4.97 6.18
N SER A 31 0.96 -4.45 6.73
CA SER A 31 1.04 -3.06 7.18
C SER A 31 0.93 -2.06 6.03
N PHE A 32 1.34 -2.38 4.80
CA PHE A 32 1.17 -1.45 3.68
C PHE A 32 -0.23 -1.49 3.06
N LEU A 33 -0.94 -2.62 3.15
CA LEU A 33 -2.27 -2.79 2.54
C LEU A 33 -3.43 -2.49 3.49
N ALA A 34 -3.35 -2.92 4.74
CA ALA A 34 -4.48 -2.82 5.66
C ALA A 34 -4.88 -1.36 5.99
N PRO A 35 -3.94 -0.42 6.22
CA PRO A 35 -4.31 0.94 6.62
C PRO A 35 -4.94 1.82 5.52
N PRO A 36 -4.53 1.75 4.24
CA PRO A 36 -5.27 2.38 3.15
C PRO A 36 -6.69 1.82 2.99
N VAL A 37 -6.86 0.49 3.07
CA VAL A 37 -8.17 -0.16 3.00
C VAL A 37 -9.06 0.28 4.16
N ALA A 38 -8.53 0.30 5.38
CA ALA A 38 -9.23 0.77 6.56
C ALA A 38 -9.63 2.25 6.44
N ALA A 39 -8.76 3.12 5.91
CA ALA A 39 -9.09 4.53 5.67
C ALA A 39 -10.19 4.71 4.64
N CYS A 40 -10.16 3.98 3.51
CA CYS A 40 -11.25 4.03 2.53
C CYS A 40 -12.56 3.53 3.13
N TYR A 41 -12.54 2.47 3.94
CA TYR A 41 -13.74 1.95 4.61
C TYR A 41 -14.32 2.95 5.62
N LEU A 42 -13.46 3.54 6.47
CA LEU A 42 -13.87 4.57 7.42
C LEU A 42 -14.42 5.81 6.72
N LEU A 43 -13.76 6.29 5.65
CA LEU A 43 -14.24 7.42 4.85
C LEU A 43 -15.58 7.13 4.17
N GLY A 44 -15.79 5.90 3.68
CA GLY A 44 -17.07 5.49 3.09
C GLY A 44 -18.23 5.49 4.09
N ILE A 45 -17.98 5.11 5.34
CA ILE A 45 -19.00 5.13 6.41
C ILE A 45 -19.24 6.55 6.93
N LEU A 46 -18.17 7.30 7.19
CA LEU A 46 -18.26 8.61 7.85
C LEU A 46 -18.69 9.72 6.88
N TRP A 47 -18.50 9.55 5.57
CA TRP A 47 -18.70 10.62 4.60
C TRP A 47 -19.52 10.16 3.39
N LYS A 48 -20.83 10.50 3.39
CA LYS A 48 -21.81 10.17 2.33
C LYS A 48 -21.49 10.70 0.92
N ARG A 49 -20.49 11.58 0.79
CA ARG A 49 -20.05 12.17 -0.49
C ARG A 49 -18.97 11.33 -1.17
N ILE A 50 -18.39 10.37 -0.46
CA ILE A 50 -17.42 9.45 -1.05
C ILE A 50 -18.15 8.57 -2.05
N ASN A 51 -17.73 8.65 -3.30
CA ASN A 51 -18.25 7.87 -4.41
C ASN A 51 -17.35 6.69 -4.74
N GLU A 52 -17.89 5.73 -5.49
CA GLU A 52 -17.19 4.49 -5.88
C GLU A 52 -15.90 4.80 -6.65
N GLU A 53 -15.95 5.75 -7.58
CA GLU A 53 -14.81 6.20 -8.38
C GLU A 53 -13.66 6.75 -7.52
N GLY A 54 -13.96 7.59 -6.52
CA GLY A 54 -12.94 8.14 -5.62
C GLY A 54 -12.37 7.11 -4.67
N ALA A 55 -13.20 6.21 -4.14
CA ALA A 55 -12.72 5.08 -3.34
C ALA A 55 -11.79 4.18 -4.16
N PHE A 56 -12.19 3.84 -5.39
CA PHE A 56 -11.41 2.96 -6.27
C PHE A 56 -10.08 3.59 -6.69
N LEU A 57 -10.09 4.85 -7.14
CA LEU A 57 -8.87 5.54 -7.56
C LEU A 57 -7.91 5.80 -6.39
N GLY A 58 -8.42 6.18 -5.22
CA GLY A 58 -7.59 6.36 -4.03
C GLY A 58 -6.95 5.06 -3.53
N LEU A 59 -7.67 3.93 -3.61
CA LEU A 59 -7.12 2.60 -3.32
C LEU A 59 -6.05 2.19 -4.33
N ILE A 60 -6.29 2.37 -5.64
CA ILE A 60 -5.31 2.04 -6.68
C ILE A 60 -4.03 2.88 -6.52
N CYS A 61 -4.16 4.19 -6.29
CA CYS A 61 -3.01 5.05 -6.05
C CYS A 61 -2.23 4.63 -4.81
N GLY A 62 -2.92 4.35 -3.70
CA GLY A 62 -2.29 3.84 -2.47
C GLY A 62 -1.56 2.51 -2.68
N LEU A 63 -2.19 1.56 -3.38
CA LEU A 63 -1.60 0.26 -3.69
C LEU A 63 -0.36 0.40 -4.58
N PHE A 64 -0.41 1.24 -5.61
CA PHE A 64 0.71 1.45 -6.53
C PHE A 64 1.93 2.04 -5.82
N ILE A 65 1.72 3.04 -4.95
CA ILE A 65 2.78 3.62 -4.12
C ILE A 65 3.34 2.57 -3.14
N GLY A 66 2.48 1.75 -2.54
CA GLY A 66 2.88 0.65 -1.66
C GLY A 66 3.74 -0.41 -2.38
N ILE A 67 3.39 -0.79 -3.61
CA ILE A 67 4.16 -1.75 -4.43
C ILE A 67 5.54 -1.18 -4.79
N ILE A 68 5.62 0.08 -5.22
CA ILE A 68 6.90 0.73 -5.51
C ILE A 68 7.82 0.68 -4.28
N ARG A 69 7.25 0.97 -3.10
CA ARG A 69 8.00 0.90 -1.84
C ARG A 69 8.45 -0.52 -1.51
N PHE A 70 7.57 -1.50 -1.71
CA PHE A 70 7.90 -2.91 -1.48
C PHE A 70 9.05 -3.40 -2.37
N ILE A 71 9.04 -3.04 -3.66
CA ILE A 71 10.12 -3.35 -4.61
C ILE A 71 11.42 -2.69 -4.16
N TRP A 72 11.35 -1.44 -3.70
CA TRP A 72 12.50 -0.71 -3.17
C TRP A 72 13.07 -1.43 -1.93
N GLU A 73 12.24 -1.79 -0.97
CA GLU A 73 12.69 -2.46 0.25
C GLU A 73 13.34 -3.82 -0.05
N TYR A 74 12.76 -4.58 -0.99
CA TYR A 74 13.34 -5.83 -1.46
C TYR A 74 14.68 -5.63 -2.16
N SER A 75 14.79 -4.66 -3.07
CA SER A 75 16.02 -4.39 -3.82
C SER A 75 17.18 -3.93 -2.93
N TYR A 76 16.90 -3.20 -1.85
CA TYR A 76 17.93 -2.67 -0.94
C TYR A 76 18.21 -3.59 0.26
N SER A 77 17.31 -4.51 0.61
CA SER A 77 17.53 -5.53 1.64
C SER A 77 18.47 -6.66 1.18
N ALA A 78 18.68 -6.79 -0.14
CA ALA A 78 19.55 -7.80 -0.75
C ALA A 78 21.05 -7.43 -0.79
N MET A 79 21.49 -6.35 -0.13
CA MET A 79 22.92 -5.98 -0.15
C MET A 79 23.72 -6.93 0.76
N PRO A 80 24.74 -7.66 0.25
CA PRO A 80 25.57 -8.54 1.06
C PRO A 80 26.28 -7.75 2.17
N CYS A 81 26.44 -8.37 3.34
CA CYS A 81 27.06 -7.81 4.55
C CYS A 81 28.52 -7.30 4.40
N GLN A 82 29.05 -7.22 3.18
CA GLN A 82 30.43 -6.83 2.88
C GLN A 82 30.56 -5.39 2.36
N LEU A 83 29.47 -4.65 2.18
CA LEU A 83 29.50 -3.24 1.72
C LEU A 83 28.82 -2.28 2.71
N GLU A 84 28.98 -2.51 4.01
CA GLU A 84 28.44 -1.68 5.10
C GLU A 84 28.99 -0.24 5.12
N HIS A 85 30.07 0.02 4.37
CA HIS A 85 30.83 1.27 4.35
C HIS A 85 30.43 2.26 3.23
N LEU A 86 29.53 1.86 2.31
CA LEU A 86 28.90 2.75 1.35
C LEU A 86 27.38 2.75 1.59
N ASP A 87 26.96 3.29 2.72
CA ASP A 87 25.54 3.42 3.06
C ASP A 87 24.87 4.49 2.18
N LYS A 88 24.55 4.09 0.94
CA LYS A 88 23.84 4.89 -0.07
C LYS A 88 22.33 4.64 0.01
N ARG A 89 21.80 4.37 1.21
CA ARG A 89 20.37 4.19 1.44
C ARG A 89 19.71 5.58 1.50
N PRO A 90 18.84 5.94 0.54
CA PRO A 90 18.11 7.19 0.67
C PRO A 90 17.26 7.15 1.93
N SER A 91 17.14 8.27 2.65
CA SER A 91 16.56 8.35 4.00
C SER A 91 15.17 7.70 4.14
N VAL A 92 14.42 7.61 3.05
CA VAL A 92 13.15 6.88 2.94
C VAL A 92 13.26 5.38 3.27
N VAL A 93 14.41 4.72 3.06
CA VAL A 93 14.63 3.29 3.39
C VAL A 93 14.87 3.07 4.89
N ARG A 94 15.20 4.13 5.64
CA ARG A 94 15.54 4.05 7.06
C ARG A 94 14.31 4.14 7.97
N PHE A 95 13.16 4.58 7.44
CA PHE A 95 11.92 4.72 8.21
C PHE A 95 11.25 3.36 8.45
N HIS A 96 10.76 3.16 9.67
CA HIS A 96 9.99 1.99 10.05
C HIS A 96 8.71 1.89 9.21
N PHE A 97 8.38 0.68 8.74
CA PHE A 97 7.26 0.42 7.82
C PHE A 97 5.91 0.98 8.30
N LEU A 98 5.69 1.06 9.61
CA LEU A 98 4.48 1.64 10.22
C LEU A 98 4.28 3.13 9.90
N TYR A 99 5.34 3.95 9.95
CA TYR A 99 5.21 5.38 9.63
C TYR A 99 4.87 5.60 8.16
N PHE A 100 5.49 4.81 7.28
CA PHE A 100 5.17 4.84 5.86
C PHE A 100 3.72 4.42 5.60
N SER A 101 3.22 3.41 6.33
CA SER A 101 1.85 2.96 6.21
C SER A 101 0.82 4.03 6.60
N VAL A 102 1.04 4.75 7.71
CA VAL A 102 0.17 5.87 8.10
C VAL A 102 0.20 6.97 7.05
N LEU A 103 1.37 7.32 6.52
CA LEU A 103 1.50 8.29 5.43
C LEU A 103 0.73 7.83 4.18
N LEU A 104 0.86 6.55 3.81
CA LEU A 104 0.19 5.95 2.66
C LEU A 104 -1.34 6.00 2.80
N SER A 105 -1.84 5.71 4.01
CA SER A 105 -3.25 5.80 4.36
C SER A 105 -3.79 7.23 4.22
N ILE A 106 -3.03 8.22 4.70
CA ILE A 106 -3.39 9.64 4.55
C ILE A 106 -3.42 10.05 3.06
N ILE A 107 -2.39 9.68 2.29
CA ILE A 107 -2.32 10.00 0.85
C ILE A 107 -3.51 9.36 0.11
N SER A 108 -3.78 8.08 0.35
CA SER A 108 -4.91 7.38 -0.25
C SER A 108 -6.25 8.04 0.10
N GLY A 109 -6.44 8.42 1.38
CA GLY A 109 -7.62 9.16 1.82
C GLY A 109 -7.78 10.53 1.17
N ILE A 110 -6.69 11.29 1.02
CA ILE A 110 -6.70 12.60 0.33
C ILE A 110 -7.08 12.42 -1.15
N VAL A 111 -6.51 11.43 -1.83
CA VAL A 111 -6.85 11.12 -3.23
C VAL A 111 -8.32 10.72 -3.34
N THR A 112 -8.80 9.85 -2.46
CA THR A 112 -10.22 9.45 -2.41
C THR A 112 -11.13 10.65 -2.22
N ILE A 113 -10.83 11.53 -1.27
CA ILE A 113 -11.61 12.75 -1.06
C ILE A 113 -11.57 13.61 -2.33
N MET A 114 -10.39 13.97 -2.83
CA MET A 114 -10.23 14.85 -4.01
C MET A 114 -11.00 14.34 -5.23
N VAL A 115 -10.83 13.06 -5.57
CA VAL A 115 -11.54 12.44 -6.69
C VAL A 115 -13.04 12.38 -6.43
N SER A 116 -13.47 12.09 -5.20
CA SER A 116 -14.90 12.14 -4.85
C SER A 116 -15.50 13.54 -4.91
N LEU A 117 -14.72 14.61 -4.67
CA LEU A 117 -15.20 15.98 -4.83
C LEU A 117 -15.27 16.41 -6.31
N LEU A 118 -14.35 15.92 -7.14
CA LEU A 118 -14.23 16.23 -8.57
C LEU A 118 -15.20 15.42 -9.45
N THR A 119 -15.57 14.22 -9.01
CA THR A 119 -16.48 13.33 -9.73
C THR A 119 -17.94 13.59 -9.33
N LYS A 120 -18.89 13.17 -10.19
CA LYS A 120 -20.33 13.36 -9.97
C LYS A 120 -20.77 12.79 -8.60
N PRO A 121 -21.65 13.50 -7.87
CA PRO A 121 -22.18 13.00 -6.60
C PRO A 121 -23.03 11.75 -6.82
N ILE A 122 -23.11 10.90 -5.79
CA ILE A 122 -23.94 9.69 -5.79
C ILE A 122 -25.41 10.10 -6.00
N PRO A 123 -26.14 9.51 -6.96
CA PRO A 123 -27.55 9.79 -7.16
C PRO A 123 -28.36 9.43 -5.90
N GLU A 124 -29.29 10.31 -5.50
CA GLU A 124 -30.08 10.18 -4.25
C GLU A 124 -30.82 8.86 -4.09
N LYS A 125 -31.09 8.16 -5.20
CA LYS A 125 -31.70 6.81 -5.25
C LYS A 125 -30.91 5.74 -4.47
N TYR A 126 -29.61 5.94 -4.27
CA TYR A 126 -28.76 5.02 -3.49
C TYR A 126 -28.45 5.52 -2.07
N VAL A 127 -28.86 6.76 -1.75
CA VAL A 127 -28.63 7.39 -0.44
C VAL A 127 -29.88 7.35 0.45
N SER A 128 -31.06 7.18 -0.17
CA SER A 128 -32.37 7.21 0.50
C SER A 128 -33.00 5.82 0.49
N TYR A 129 -33.00 5.13 1.64
CA TYR A 129 -33.88 3.97 1.88
C TYR A 129 -35.30 4.48 2.12
N ASN A 130 -36.06 4.71 1.06
CA ASN A 130 -37.51 4.96 1.15
C ASN A 130 -38.22 4.11 0.10
#